data_AF-A0A8C8B496-F1
#
_entry.id   AF-A0A8C8B496-F1
#
_cell.length_a   1.000
_cell.length_b   1.000
_cell.length_c   1.000
_cell.angle_alpha   90.00
_cell.angle_beta   90.00
_cell.angle_gamma   90.00
#
_symmetry.space_group_name_H-M   'P 1'
#
loop_
_entity.id
_entity.type
_entity.pdbx_description
1 polymer ?
#
loop_
_entity_poly.entity_id
_entity_poly.type
_entity_poly.pdbx_seq_one_letter_code
_entity_poly.pdbx_strand_id
1 'polypeptide(L)'
;HTVTSVSLTPILSSALGSIFNKWDLPVFTLLFNIAMTLYLVATGHYNPFFPTTLIKPNITWSAINVPLLVFGQVYGCENPWTGSIILDALLISSPLICLHAAIGSTVGIIASSFDNIYLGLHSYNCTLACIAIGGMFYALTWQTHLLSLACGTKGTGLSVLSPSSLGCDCTWTFCLSALLFLLINSDNPAI
;
A
#
# COMPACT_ATOMS: atom_id res chain seq x y z
N HIS A 1 -14.58 -7.32 -19.43
CA HIS A 1 -13.64 -6.51 -18.63
C HIS A 1 -13.46 -7.05 -17.21
N THR A 2 -14.51 -7.27 -16.43
CA THR A 2 -14.45 -7.96 -15.12
C THR A 2 -14.10 -9.45 -15.20
N VAL A 3 -14.46 -10.14 -16.30
CA VAL A 3 -14.22 -11.59 -16.44
C VAL A 3 -12.73 -11.93 -16.68
N THR A 4 -11.99 -11.10 -17.41
CA THR A 4 -10.57 -11.32 -17.71
C THR A 4 -9.65 -10.99 -16.52
N SER A 5 -10.03 -10.02 -15.68
CA SER A 5 -9.32 -9.74 -14.41
C SER A 5 -9.58 -10.80 -13.34
N VAL A 6 -10.78 -11.40 -13.33
CA VAL A 6 -11.16 -12.50 -12.43
C VAL A 6 -10.57 -13.86 -12.85
N SER A 7 -10.23 -14.06 -14.12
CA SER A 7 -9.61 -15.32 -14.58
C SER A 7 -8.08 -15.35 -14.43
N LEU A 8 -7.39 -14.20 -14.51
CA LEU A 8 -5.94 -14.13 -14.34
C LEU A 8 -5.50 -14.24 -12.86
N THR A 9 -6.38 -13.83 -11.96
CA THR A 9 -6.15 -13.77 -10.51
C THR A 9 -5.81 -15.13 -9.88
N PRO A 10 -6.53 -16.24 -10.14
CA PRO A 10 -6.17 -17.54 -9.57
C PRO A 10 -4.83 -18.08 -10.10
N ILE A 11 -4.51 -17.87 -11.38
CA ILE A 11 -3.25 -18.34 -12.00
C ILE A 11 -2.06 -17.59 -11.39
N LEU A 12 -2.15 -16.26 -11.33
CA LEU A 12 -1.07 -15.43 -10.83
C LEU A 12 -0.94 -15.57 -9.30
N SER A 13 -2.05 -15.73 -8.57
CA SER A 13 -2.02 -16.06 -7.13
C SER A 13 -1.37 -17.43 -6.88
N SER A 14 -1.66 -18.43 -7.72
CA SER A 14 -1.05 -19.76 -7.66
C SER A 14 0.46 -19.69 -7.91
N ALA A 15 0.89 -18.95 -8.94
CA ALA A 15 2.30 -18.81 -9.30
C ALA A 15 3.09 -18.08 -8.21
N LEU A 16 2.60 -16.92 -7.74
CA LEU A 16 3.23 -16.15 -6.67
C LEU A 16 3.24 -16.93 -5.36
N GLY A 17 2.13 -17.59 -5.02
CA GLY A 17 2.03 -18.44 -3.84
C GLY A 17 3.05 -19.59 -3.87
N SER A 18 3.24 -20.26 -5.02
CA SER A 18 4.24 -21.32 -5.15
C SER A 18 5.68 -20.85 -4.96
N ILE A 19 5.98 -19.58 -5.27
CA ILE A 19 7.32 -19.02 -5.10
C ILE A 19 7.50 -18.59 -3.64
N PHE A 20 6.55 -17.82 -3.09
CA PHE A 20 6.68 -17.20 -1.77
C PHE A 20 6.49 -18.17 -0.61
N ASN A 21 5.71 -19.24 -0.81
CA ASN A 21 5.55 -20.30 0.19
C ASN A 21 6.86 -21.04 0.50
N LYS A 22 7.90 -20.91 -0.34
CA LYS A 22 9.23 -21.46 -0.03
C LYS A 22 9.94 -20.73 1.11
N TRP A 23 9.54 -19.50 1.39
CA TRP A 23 10.07 -18.63 2.44
C TRP A 23 8.99 -18.22 3.45
N ASP A 24 7.84 -18.92 3.48
CA ASP A 24 6.68 -18.59 4.32
C ASP A 24 6.17 -17.14 4.17
N LEU A 25 6.35 -16.54 2.99
CA LEU A 25 6.00 -15.15 2.73
C LEU A 25 4.57 -14.99 2.21
N PRO A 26 3.84 -13.93 2.61
CA PRO A 26 2.54 -13.60 2.05
C PRO A 26 2.69 -12.94 0.66
N VAL A 27 1.67 -13.14 -0.19
CA VAL A 27 1.61 -12.51 -1.53
C VAL A 27 1.13 -11.05 -1.51
N PHE A 28 0.63 -10.56 -0.37
CA PHE A 28 0.10 -9.20 -0.19
C PHE A 28 -0.84 -8.78 -1.33
N THR A 29 -0.75 -7.52 -1.77
CA THR A 29 -1.49 -6.95 -2.90
C THR A 29 -0.69 -6.99 -4.21
N LEU A 30 0.40 -7.78 -4.29
CA LEU A 30 1.22 -7.88 -5.52
C LEU A 30 0.40 -8.35 -6.72
N LEU A 31 -0.55 -9.25 -6.49
CA LEU A 31 -1.45 -9.73 -7.52
C LEU A 31 -2.24 -8.57 -8.16
N PHE A 32 -2.82 -7.72 -7.32
CA PHE A 32 -3.52 -6.51 -7.74
C PHE A 32 -2.58 -5.55 -8.48
N ASN A 33 -1.39 -5.31 -7.93
CA ASN A 33 -0.40 -4.41 -8.53
C ASN A 33 0.05 -4.88 -9.92
N ILE A 34 0.35 -6.18 -10.10
CA ILE A 34 0.73 -6.75 -11.40
C ILE A 34 -0.42 -6.64 -12.40
N ALA A 35 -1.64 -7.00 -11.99
CA ALA A 35 -2.81 -6.92 -12.86
C ALA A 35 -3.10 -5.47 -13.30
N MET A 36 -3.02 -4.51 -12.37
CA MET A 36 -3.24 -3.10 -12.66
C MET A 36 -2.16 -2.51 -13.55
N THR A 37 -0.88 -2.77 -13.26
CA THR A 37 0.22 -2.31 -14.13
C THR A 37 0.09 -2.92 -15.53
N LEU A 38 -0.21 -4.22 -15.64
CA LEU A 38 -0.40 -4.87 -16.95
C LEU A 38 -1.59 -4.27 -17.71
N TYR A 39 -2.71 -4.01 -17.03
CA TYR A 39 -3.88 -3.38 -17.63
C TYR A 39 -3.57 -1.97 -18.15
N LEU A 40 -2.94 -1.13 -17.32
CA LEU A 40 -2.62 0.26 -17.68
C LEU A 40 -1.61 0.34 -18.83
N VAL A 41 -0.65 -0.58 -18.88
CA VAL A 41 0.31 -0.70 -19.99
C VAL A 41 -0.39 -1.19 -21.26
N ALA A 42 -1.31 -2.16 -21.16
CA ALA A 42 -2.00 -2.74 -22.30
C ALA A 42 -3.01 -1.78 -22.95
N THR A 43 -3.69 -0.96 -22.16
CA THR A 43 -4.61 0.05 -22.69
C THR A 43 -3.84 1.32 -23.07
N GLY A 44 -3.19 1.95 -22.09
CA GLY A 44 -2.52 3.23 -22.25
C GLY A 44 -3.47 4.39 -22.52
N HIS A 45 -2.92 5.61 -22.52
CA HIS A 45 -3.70 6.84 -22.68
C HIS A 45 -4.38 6.93 -24.07
N TYR A 46 -3.73 6.40 -25.10
CA TYR A 46 -4.16 6.51 -26.49
C TYR A 46 -5.07 5.36 -26.94
N ASN A 47 -5.56 4.51 -26.02
CA ASN A 47 -6.46 3.44 -26.39
C ASN A 47 -7.79 4.00 -26.94
N PRO A 48 -8.25 3.59 -28.12
CA PRO A 48 -9.51 4.08 -28.68
C PRO A 48 -10.76 3.59 -27.92
N PHE A 49 -10.65 2.50 -27.14
CA PHE A 49 -11.79 1.90 -26.43
C PHE A 49 -11.74 2.12 -24.91
N PHE A 50 -10.54 2.06 -24.31
CA PHE A 50 -10.35 2.14 -22.86
C PHE A 50 -9.20 3.10 -22.48
N PRO A 51 -9.28 4.39 -22.82
CA PRO A 51 -8.20 5.33 -22.54
C PRO A 51 -7.99 5.50 -21.03
N THR A 52 -6.73 5.45 -20.60
CA THR A 52 -6.37 5.71 -19.21
C THR A 52 -6.21 7.22 -18.96
N THR A 53 -6.60 7.69 -17.78
CA THR A 53 -6.45 9.09 -17.39
C THR A 53 -4.98 9.42 -17.17
N LEU A 54 -4.47 10.45 -17.85
CA LEU A 54 -3.20 11.08 -17.47
C LEU A 54 -3.42 11.81 -16.14
N ILE A 55 -2.85 11.27 -15.07
CA ILE A 55 -2.89 11.90 -13.75
C ILE A 55 -2.00 13.15 -13.82
N LYS A 56 -2.61 14.33 -13.91
CA LYS A 56 -1.92 15.62 -13.76
C LYS A 56 -2.37 16.24 -12.44
N PRO A 57 -1.47 16.48 -11.47
CA PRO A 57 -1.86 17.08 -10.20
C PRO A 57 -2.27 18.55 -10.44
N ASN A 58 -3.52 18.89 -10.15
CA ASN A 58 -4.02 20.26 -10.14
C ASN A 58 -4.52 20.58 -8.73
N ILE A 59 -3.70 21.27 -7.93
CA ILE A 59 -3.89 21.37 -6.47
C ILE A 59 -4.57 22.70 -6.09
N THR A 60 -5.68 22.62 -5.35
CA THR A 60 -6.30 23.76 -4.66
C THR A 60 -6.28 23.54 -3.14
N TRP A 61 -5.69 24.48 -2.41
CA TRP A 61 -5.30 24.38 -0.99
C TRP A 61 -6.46 24.40 0.03
N SER A 62 -7.72 24.52 -0.39
CA SER A 62 -8.85 24.88 0.50
C SER A 62 -9.68 23.70 1.04
N ALA A 63 -9.38 22.44 0.70
CA ALA A 63 -10.25 21.28 0.99
C ALA A 63 -9.65 20.27 2.01
N ILE A 64 -8.78 20.73 2.91
CA ILE A 64 -7.89 19.86 3.69
C ILE A 64 -8.60 19.28 4.93
N ASN A 65 -8.93 17.98 4.87
CA ASN A 65 -9.22 17.13 6.04
C ASN A 65 -8.26 15.91 6.06
N VAL A 66 -6.97 16.23 6.14
CA VAL A 66 -5.81 15.34 5.85
C VAL A 66 -5.80 13.99 6.58
N PRO A 67 -6.19 13.85 7.85
CA PRO A 67 -6.10 12.55 8.54
C PRO A 67 -7.13 11.52 8.04
N LEU A 68 -8.33 11.96 7.66
CA LEU A 68 -9.42 11.06 7.26
C LEU A 68 -9.32 10.61 5.80
N LEU A 69 -8.71 11.44 4.93
CA LEU A 69 -8.55 11.11 3.51
C LEU A 69 -7.63 9.89 3.30
N VAL A 70 -6.61 9.69 4.14
CA VAL A 70 -5.59 8.65 3.91
C VAL A 70 -6.15 7.23 4.00
N PHE A 71 -7.10 6.96 4.91
CA PHE A 71 -7.66 5.62 5.06
C PHE A 71 -8.53 5.22 3.85
N GLY A 72 -9.26 6.18 3.28
CA GLY A 72 -10.02 5.98 2.05
C GLY A 72 -9.11 5.70 0.85
N GLN A 73 -7.95 6.36 0.78
CA GLN A 73 -7.00 6.21 -0.33
C GLN A 73 -6.41 4.81 -0.48
N VAL A 74 -6.38 3.99 0.59
CA VAL A 74 -6.03 2.55 0.48
C VAL A 74 -6.91 1.83 -0.56
N TYR A 75 -8.17 2.27 -0.68
CA TYR A 75 -9.13 1.76 -1.67
C TYR A 75 -9.42 2.78 -2.80
N GLY A 76 -8.57 3.80 -2.96
CA GLY A 76 -8.75 4.86 -3.97
C GLY A 76 -9.95 5.77 -3.72
N CYS A 77 -10.40 5.89 -2.47
CA CYS A 77 -11.54 6.72 -2.08
C CYS A 77 -11.05 8.07 -1.52
N GLU A 78 -11.50 9.17 -2.14
CA GLU A 78 -11.15 10.54 -1.70
C GLU A 78 -12.14 11.12 -0.68
N ASN A 79 -13.24 10.41 -0.38
CA ASN A 79 -14.26 10.86 0.56
C ASN A 79 -13.83 10.58 2.02
N PRO A 80 -13.73 11.62 2.89
CA PRO A 80 -13.35 11.44 4.29
C PRO A 80 -14.30 10.51 5.05
N TRP A 81 -15.60 10.51 4.75
CA TRP A 81 -16.57 9.60 5.39
C TRP A 81 -16.25 8.14 5.11
N THR A 82 -15.81 7.81 3.90
CA THR A 82 -15.37 6.45 3.55
C THR A 82 -14.13 6.05 4.35
N GLY A 83 -13.18 6.98 4.51
CA GLY A 83 -12.02 6.76 5.38
C GLY A 83 -12.39 6.50 6.84
N SER A 84 -13.39 7.22 7.38
CA SER A 84 -13.92 6.98 8.72
C SER A 84 -14.51 5.58 8.86
N ILE A 85 -15.35 5.17 7.91
CA ILE A 85 -15.99 3.83 7.94
C ILE A 85 -14.92 2.72 7.89
N ILE A 86 -13.87 2.89 7.09
CA ILE A 86 -12.75 1.94 7.04
C ILE A 86 -12.02 1.90 8.39
N LEU A 87 -11.76 3.05 9.01
CA LEU A 87 -11.11 3.13 10.31
C LEU A 87 -11.96 2.46 11.41
N ASP A 88 -13.27 2.70 11.42
CA ASP A 88 -14.20 2.08 12.35
C ASP A 88 -14.24 0.56 12.16
N ALA A 89 -14.25 0.08 10.91
CA ALA A 89 -14.16 -1.35 10.62
C ALA A 89 -12.84 -1.98 11.11
N LEU A 90 -11.71 -1.28 10.96
CA LEU A 90 -10.42 -1.72 11.50
C LEU A 90 -10.44 -1.74 13.04
N LEU A 91 -11.02 -0.73 13.68
CA LEU A 91 -11.12 -0.66 15.14
C LEU A 91 -11.95 -1.82 15.71
N ILE A 92 -13.07 -2.14 15.06
CA ILE A 92 -13.93 -3.28 15.42
C ILE A 92 -13.20 -4.61 15.25
N SER A 93 -12.42 -4.75 14.17
CA SER A 93 -11.65 -5.97 13.89
C SER A 93 -10.48 -6.15 14.86
N SER A 94 -9.67 -5.12 15.04
CA SER A 94 -8.54 -5.11 15.95
C SER A 94 -8.09 -3.67 16.26
N PRO A 95 -8.19 -3.22 17.53
CA PRO A 95 -7.68 -1.93 17.94
C PRO A 95 -6.19 -1.71 17.66
N LEU A 96 -5.39 -2.78 17.68
CA LEU A 96 -3.95 -2.71 17.38
C LEU A 96 -3.67 -2.44 15.90
N ILE A 97 -4.46 -3.04 15.00
CA ILE A 97 -4.37 -2.76 13.56
C ILE A 97 -4.79 -1.32 13.29
N CYS A 98 -5.90 -0.87 13.90
CA CYS A 98 -6.34 0.51 13.81
C CYS A 98 -5.27 1.51 14.29
N LEU A 99 -4.59 1.20 15.40
CA LEU A 99 -3.50 2.02 15.93
C LEU A 99 -2.33 2.11 14.94
N HIS A 100 -1.83 0.98 14.44
CA HIS A 100 -0.74 0.99 13.45
C HIS A 100 -1.13 1.62 12.12
N ALA A 101 -2.42 1.55 11.75
CA ALA A 101 -2.94 2.28 10.61
C ALA A 101 -2.80 3.80 10.81
N ALA A 102 -3.25 4.31 11.97
CA ALA A 102 -3.16 5.74 12.28
C ALA A 102 -1.71 6.22 12.40
N ILE A 103 -0.83 5.43 13.03
CA ILE A 103 0.59 5.74 13.17
C ILE A 103 1.27 5.76 11.79
N GLY A 104 1.07 4.72 10.98
CA GLY A 104 1.66 4.65 9.63
C GLY A 104 1.17 5.77 8.71
N SER A 105 -0.10 6.17 8.80
CA SER A 105 -0.63 7.33 8.08
C SER A 105 0.11 8.61 8.47
N THR A 106 0.25 8.86 9.78
CA THR A 106 0.93 10.05 10.31
C THR A 106 2.39 10.08 9.89
N VAL A 107 3.11 8.96 10.03
CA VAL A 107 4.51 8.83 9.62
C VAL A 107 4.67 9.06 8.12
N GLY A 108 3.76 8.49 7.31
CA GLY A 108 3.80 8.66 5.86
C GLY A 108 3.49 10.09 5.41
N ILE A 109 2.66 10.85 6.13
CA ILE A 109 2.45 12.29 5.89
C ILE A 109 3.75 13.05 6.18
N ILE A 110 4.38 12.78 7.33
CA ILE A 110 5.62 13.45 7.73
C ILE A 110 6.77 13.14 6.76
N ALA A 111 6.83 11.91 6.24
CA ALA A 111 7.88 11.46 5.34
C ALA A 111 7.66 11.85 3.87
N SER A 112 6.53 12.46 3.51
CA SER A 112 6.18 12.77 2.12
C SER A 112 6.53 14.21 1.73
N SER A 113 6.90 14.43 0.46
CA SER A 113 7.09 15.78 -0.10
C SER A 113 5.74 16.46 -0.35
N PHE A 114 5.69 17.80 -0.30
CA PHE A 114 4.45 18.60 -0.37
C PHE A 114 3.50 18.21 -1.50
N ASP A 115 4.00 17.92 -2.71
CA ASP A 115 3.15 17.54 -3.85
C ASP A 115 2.53 16.13 -3.72
N ASN A 116 3.22 15.20 -3.05
CA ASN A 116 2.80 13.81 -2.88
C ASN A 116 1.91 13.59 -1.65
N ILE A 117 1.91 14.53 -0.70
CA ILE A 117 0.97 14.52 0.45
C ILE A 117 -0.47 14.57 -0.05
N TYR A 118 -0.76 15.36 -1.08
CA TYR A 118 -2.12 15.56 -1.60
C TYR A 118 -2.74 14.32 -2.21
N LEU A 119 -1.94 13.52 -2.91
CA LEU A 119 -2.41 12.29 -3.53
C LEU A 119 -2.45 11.12 -2.53
N GLY A 120 -2.01 11.32 -1.29
CA GLY A 120 -1.94 10.27 -0.27
C GLY A 120 -1.01 9.09 -0.60
N LEU A 121 -0.31 9.15 -1.75
CA LEU A 121 0.44 8.06 -2.38
C LEU A 121 1.44 7.39 -1.43
N HIS A 122 2.17 8.19 -0.67
CA HIS A 122 3.14 7.68 0.30
C HIS A 122 2.50 7.31 1.64
N SER A 123 1.40 7.98 2.03
CA SER A 123 0.80 7.78 3.35
C SER A 123 0.01 6.47 3.44
N TYR A 124 -0.72 6.07 2.40
CA TYR A 124 -1.42 4.78 2.43
C TYR A 124 -0.46 3.58 2.33
N ASN A 125 0.63 3.69 1.55
CA ASN A 125 1.66 2.65 1.47
C ASN A 125 2.38 2.48 2.83
N CYS A 126 2.68 3.59 3.51
CA CYS A 126 3.24 3.60 4.86
C CYS A 126 2.27 2.98 5.89
N THR A 127 0.99 3.32 5.77
CA THR A 127 -0.11 2.74 6.58
C THR A 127 -0.15 1.22 6.46
N LEU A 128 -0.19 0.69 5.23
CA LEU A 128 -0.22 -0.75 4.97
C LEU A 128 1.05 -1.46 5.50
N ALA A 129 2.22 -0.84 5.32
CA ALA A 129 3.48 -1.38 5.82
C ALA A 129 3.52 -1.44 7.36
N CYS A 130 3.06 -0.39 8.04
CA CYS A 130 2.98 -0.35 9.50
C CYS A 130 1.99 -1.38 10.04
N ILE A 131 0.84 -1.58 9.38
CA ILE A 131 -0.12 -2.63 9.75
C ILE A 131 0.51 -4.03 9.60
N ALA A 132 1.18 -4.29 8.48
CA ALA A 132 1.74 -5.60 8.18
C ALA A 132 2.83 -6.02 9.19
N ILE A 133 3.75 -5.12 9.51
CA ILE A 133 4.86 -5.40 10.45
C ILE A 133 4.43 -5.19 11.91
N GLY A 134 3.49 -4.28 12.18
CA GLY A 134 3.06 -3.89 13.51
C GLY A 134 2.03 -4.82 14.17
N GLY A 135 2.23 -6.13 14.07
CA GLY A 135 1.38 -7.11 14.77
C GLY A 135 0.64 -8.12 13.88
N MET A 136 0.70 -7.98 12.54
CA MET A 136 0.05 -8.93 11.62
C MET A 136 0.97 -10.09 11.24
N PHE A 137 2.18 -9.79 10.76
CA PHE A 137 3.16 -10.80 10.34
C PHE A 137 4.35 -10.93 11.30
N TYR A 138 4.52 -9.97 12.20
CA TYR A 138 5.42 -10.05 13.34
C TYR A 138 4.62 -10.00 14.64
N ALA A 139 5.06 -10.73 15.67
CA ALA A 139 4.50 -10.59 17.00
C ALA A 139 4.78 -9.16 17.52
N LEU A 140 3.76 -8.50 18.06
CA LEU A 140 3.91 -7.13 18.53
C LEU A 140 4.77 -7.07 19.81
N THR A 141 5.93 -6.46 19.67
CA THR A 141 6.87 -6.11 20.73
C THR A 141 7.30 -4.67 20.51
N TRP A 142 8.04 -4.08 21.46
CA TRP A 142 8.61 -2.74 21.25
C TRP A 142 9.57 -2.70 20.05
N GLN A 143 10.32 -3.78 19.82
CA GLN A 143 11.28 -3.91 18.73
C GLN A 143 10.58 -3.96 17.38
N THR A 144 9.53 -4.79 17.25
CA THR A 144 8.77 -4.90 16.00
C THR A 144 7.87 -3.68 15.77
N HIS A 145 7.48 -2.97 16.83
CA HIS A 145 6.85 -1.65 16.69
C HIS A 145 7.80 -0.66 16.01
N LEU A 146 9.05 -0.51 16.49
CA LEU A 146 10.05 0.34 15.83
C LEU A 146 10.37 -0.13 14.41
N LEU A 147 10.42 -1.46 14.20
CA LEU A 147 10.61 -2.06 12.88
C LEU A 147 9.47 -1.69 11.92
N SER A 148 8.23 -1.61 12.41
CA SER A 148 7.07 -1.21 11.62
C SER A 148 7.17 0.24 11.11
N LEU A 149 7.65 1.16 11.95
CA LEU A 149 7.90 2.56 11.57
C LEU A 149 9.04 2.65 10.54
N ALA A 150 10.08 1.86 10.72
CA ALA A 150 11.19 1.77 9.76
C ALA A 150 10.74 1.19 8.41
N CYS A 151 9.85 0.19 8.40
CA CYS A 151 9.29 -0.38 7.17
C CYS A 151 8.42 0.64 6.43
N GLY A 152 7.58 1.37 7.17
CA GLY A 152 6.73 2.42 6.60
C GLY A 152 7.53 3.56 5.97
N THR A 153 8.60 4.02 6.64
CA THR A 153 9.46 5.10 6.13
C THR A 153 10.38 4.66 5.00
N LYS A 154 11.05 3.49 5.11
CA LYS A 154 11.87 2.97 3.99
C LYS A 154 11.04 2.56 2.79
N GLY A 155 9.76 2.23 3.01
CA GLY A 155 8.79 2.05 1.95
C GLY A 155 8.79 3.23 1.01
N THR A 156 8.66 4.45 1.51
CA THR A 156 8.70 5.65 0.65
C THR A 156 10.00 5.76 -0.15
N GLY A 157 11.15 5.38 0.42
CA GLY A 157 12.42 5.33 -0.32
C GLY A 157 12.47 4.24 -1.41
N LEU A 158 11.77 3.12 -1.22
CA LEU A 158 11.61 2.06 -2.22
C LEU A 158 10.61 2.40 -3.33
N SER A 159 9.95 3.56 -3.30
CA SER A 159 9.09 4.00 -4.41
C SER A 159 9.86 4.26 -5.71
N VAL A 160 11.19 4.30 -5.67
CA VAL A 160 12.01 4.33 -6.90
C VAL A 160 11.93 2.99 -7.66
N LEU A 161 11.63 1.90 -6.96
CA LEU A 161 11.46 0.57 -7.56
C LEU A 161 10.02 0.33 -8.02
N SER A 162 9.05 1.19 -7.69
CA SER A 162 7.70 1.06 -8.24
C SER A 162 7.72 1.47 -9.71
N PRO A 163 6.91 0.80 -10.57
CA PRO A 163 6.77 1.12 -11.97
C PRO A 163 5.95 2.42 -12.19
N SER A 164 6.30 3.49 -11.47
CA SER A 164 5.75 4.86 -11.59
C SER A 164 5.75 5.31 -13.05
N SER A 165 6.84 5.05 -13.76
CA SER A 165 7.03 5.38 -15.18
C SER A 165 6.08 4.65 -16.13
N LEU A 166 5.47 3.54 -15.70
CA LEU A 166 4.48 2.77 -16.43
C LEU A 166 3.03 3.14 -16.07
N GLY A 167 2.84 4.15 -15.21
CA GLY A 167 1.53 4.78 -14.98
C GLY A 167 0.77 4.33 -13.74
N CYS A 168 1.34 3.52 -12.83
CA CYS A 168 0.79 3.36 -11.47
C CYS A 168 1.84 3.03 -10.41
N ASP A 169 1.88 3.86 -9.36
CA ASP A 169 2.60 3.53 -8.13
C ASP A 169 1.84 2.54 -7.25
N CYS A 170 0.50 2.59 -7.26
CA CYS A 170 -0.38 1.63 -6.60
C CYS A 170 0.15 1.23 -5.20
N THR A 171 0.07 -0.04 -4.81
CA THR A 171 0.63 -0.53 -3.54
C THR A 171 1.97 -1.24 -3.71
N TRP A 172 2.70 -0.97 -4.80
CA TRP A 172 3.99 -1.63 -5.10
C TRP A 172 5.01 -1.35 -4.01
N THR A 173 5.07 -0.08 -3.59
CA THR A 173 5.95 0.42 -2.53
C THR A 173 5.73 -0.33 -1.22
N PHE A 174 4.48 -0.51 -0.80
CA PHE A 174 4.12 -1.33 0.35
C PHE A 174 4.61 -2.77 0.19
N CYS A 175 4.24 -3.45 -0.90
CA CYS A 175 4.55 -4.86 -1.08
C CYS A 175 6.06 -5.13 -1.04
N LEU A 176 6.85 -4.34 -1.77
CA LEU A 176 8.30 -4.53 -1.82
C LEU A 176 8.96 -4.26 -0.46
N SER A 177 8.52 -3.20 0.24
CA SER A 177 9.06 -2.86 1.56
C SER A 177 8.69 -3.91 2.61
N ALA A 178 7.43 -4.34 2.66
CA ALA A 178 6.98 -5.36 3.60
C ALA A 178 7.67 -6.70 3.37
N LEU A 179 7.82 -7.14 2.10
CA LEU A 179 8.57 -8.36 1.77
C LEU A 179 10.03 -8.26 2.16
N LEU A 180 10.68 -7.13 1.89
CA LEU A 180 12.08 -6.92 2.29
C LEU A 180 12.23 -7.04 3.80
N PHE A 181 11.32 -6.45 4.57
CA PHE A 181 11.37 -6.48 6.03
C PHE A 181 11.02 -7.84 6.62
N LEU A 182 10.14 -8.62 5.98
CA LEU A 182 9.88 -10.01 6.37
C LEU A 182 11.02 -10.97 6.02
N LEU A 183 11.91 -10.58 5.10
CA LEU A 183 13.12 -11.34 4.75
C LEU A 183 14.33 -10.96 5.62
N ILE A 184 14.21 -9.98 6.51
CA ILE A 184 15.29 -9.62 7.42
C ILE A 184 15.49 -10.77 8.40
N ASN A 185 16.72 -11.29 8.45
CA ASN A 185 17.14 -12.21 9.48
C ASN A 185 17.89 -11.43 10.57
N SER A 186 17.49 -11.61 11.84
CA SER A 186 18.12 -10.94 12.99
C SER A 186 18.49 -11.96 14.07
N ASP A 187 19.52 -11.64 14.85
CA ASP A 187 19.86 -12.41 16.07
C ASP A 187 18.94 -12.04 17.26
N ASN A 188 18.07 -11.04 17.09
CA ASN A 188 17.12 -10.62 18.10
C ASN A 188 15.92 -11.58 18.11
N PRO A 189 15.60 -12.26 19.23
CA PRO A 189 14.52 -13.24 19.26
C PRO A 189 13.13 -12.65 18.97
N ALA A 190 12.99 -11.32 18.94
CA ALA A 190 11.76 -10.63 18.58
C ALA A 190 11.61 -10.33 17.07
N ILE A 191 12.66 -10.50 16.24
CA ILE A 191 12.70 -10.16 14.80
C ILE A 191 13.33 -11.31 14.01
#